data_AF-A0A7S2VG98-F1
#
_entry.id   AF-A0A7S2VG98-F1
#
_cell.length_a   1.000
_cell.length_b   1.000
_cell.length_c   1.000
_cell.angle_alpha   90.00
_cell.angle_beta   90.00
_cell.angle_gamma   90.00
#
_symmetry.space_group_name_H-M   'P 1'
#
loop_
_entity.id
_entity.type
_entity.pdbx_description
1 polymer ?
#
loop_
_entity_poly.entity_id
_entity_poly.type
_entity_poly.pdbx_seq_one_letter_code
_entity_poly.pdbx_strand_id
1 'polypeptide(L)'
;NAIELVHGDAIEWMQDTAADPNGKTFDIIFIDADKDNYLAYYELAMGDRGFRPLLAENGVVLADNTLSALVYDDDDSRRTALHLFNQHVKNDTRVEQAVMTVRE
;
A
#
# COMPACT_ATOMS: atom_id res chain seq x y z
N ASN A 1 -0.61 -16.24 20.22
CA ASN A 1 -0.71 -14.81 19.87
C ASN A 1 -0.84 -14.67 18.37
N ALA A 2 -1.83 -13.91 17.90
CA ALA A 2 -2.09 -13.69 16.47
C ALA A 2 -1.34 -12.49 15.88
N ILE A 3 -0.44 -11.87 16.65
CA ILE A 3 0.29 -10.65 16.28
C ILE A 3 1.79 -10.94 16.38
N GLU A 4 2.48 -10.72 15.28
CA GLU A 4 3.94 -10.70 15.16
C GLU A 4 4.35 -9.24 14.89
N LEU A 5 5.15 -8.65 15.78
CA LEU A 5 5.65 -7.29 15.60
C LEU A 5 7.01 -7.34 14.91
N VAL A 6 7.11 -6.68 13.76
CA VAL A 6 8.37 -6.42 13.07
C VAL A 6 8.73 -4.96 13.29
N HIS A 7 9.96 -4.69 13.74
CA HIS A 7 10.46 -3.35 13.97
C HIS A 7 11.56 -3.04 12.96
N GLY A 8 11.39 -1.97 12.17
CA GLY A 8 12.33 -1.55 11.15
C GLY A 8 11.65 -0.75 10.04
N ASP A 9 12.35 -0.56 8.92
CA ASP A 9 11.79 0.03 7.71
C ASP A 9 10.82 -0.95 7.04
N ALA A 10 9.60 -0.51 6.78
CA ALA A 10 8.57 -1.37 6.22
C ALA A 10 8.84 -1.74 4.76
N ILE A 11 9.45 -0.85 3.97
CA ILE A 11 9.76 -1.10 2.56
C ILE A 11 10.84 -2.18 2.46
N GLU A 12 11.92 -2.06 3.24
CA GLU A 12 12.99 -3.06 3.28
C GLU A 12 12.43 -4.45 3.64
N TRP A 13 11.63 -4.52 4.71
CA TRP A 13 11.02 -5.78 5.12
C TRP A 13 10.07 -6.38 4.07
N MET A 14 9.25 -5.54 3.43
CA MET A 14 8.35 -5.99 2.36
C MET A 14 9.15 -6.51 1.15
N GLN A 15 10.24 -5.85 0.78
CA GLN A 15 11.12 -6.28 -0.30
C GLN A 15 11.77 -7.63 -0.01
N ASP A 16 12.33 -7.81 1.20
CA ASP A 16 12.92 -9.09 1.63
C ASP A 16 11.89 -10.22 1.63
N THR A 17 10.69 -9.94 2.19
CA THR A 17 9.58 -10.90 2.19
C THR A 17 9.10 -11.22 0.77
N ALA A 18 9.19 -10.25 -0.15
CA ALA A 18 8.79 -10.44 -1.53
C ALA A 18 9.85 -11.13 -2.41
N ALA A 19 11.11 -11.05 -2.01
CA ALA A 19 12.24 -11.70 -2.66
C ALA A 19 12.40 -13.17 -2.24
N ASP A 20 11.93 -13.56 -1.05
CA ASP A 20 11.90 -14.96 -0.62
C ASP A 20 10.83 -15.75 -1.40
N PRO A 21 11.20 -16.79 -2.17
CA PRO A 21 10.23 -17.63 -2.88
C PRO A 21 9.28 -18.39 -1.93
N ASN A 22 9.65 -18.55 -0.65
CA ASN A 22 8.80 -19.11 0.40
C ASN A 22 8.23 -18.02 1.33
N GLY A 23 8.39 -16.74 0.96
CA GLY A 23 7.93 -15.60 1.73
C GLY A 23 6.41 -15.59 1.86
N LYS A 24 5.94 -15.07 3.00
CA LYS A 24 4.51 -15.04 3.34
C LYS A 24 3.69 -14.25 2.31
N THR A 25 2.44 -14.67 2.14
CA THR A 25 1.39 -13.91 1.47
C THR A 25 0.29 -13.57 2.47
N PHE A 26 -0.50 -12.54 2.17
CA PHE A 26 -1.50 -11.99 3.06
C PHE A 26 -2.86 -11.90 2.36
N ASP A 27 -3.92 -12.33 3.05
CA ASP A 27 -5.30 -12.18 2.56
C ASP A 27 -5.75 -10.72 2.62
N ILE A 28 -5.25 -9.97 3.62
CA ILE A 28 -5.57 -8.56 3.86
C ILE A 28 -4.29 -7.81 4.18
N ILE A 29 -4.09 -6.66 3.52
CA ILE A 29 -3.02 -5.70 3.81
C ILE A 29 -3.67 -4.37 4.17
N PHE A 30 -3.35 -3.84 5.36
CA PHE A 30 -3.78 -2.52 5.80
C PHE A 30 -2.60 -1.54 5.78
N ILE A 31 -2.76 -0.41 5.08
CA ILE A 31 -1.74 0.63 4.91
C ILE A 31 -2.21 1.89 5.63
N ASP A 32 -1.60 2.16 6.77
CA ASP A 32 -1.65 3.45 7.45
C ASP A 32 -0.25 3.81 7.97
N ALA A 33 0.54 4.40 7.07
CA ALA A 33 1.96 4.68 7.29
C ALA A 33 2.33 6.10 6.82
N ASP A 34 3.62 6.37 6.61
CA ASP A 34 4.07 7.60 5.96
C ASP A 34 3.53 7.70 4.53
N LYS A 35 2.98 8.86 4.18
CA LYS A 35 2.22 9.02 2.95
C LYS A 35 3.11 9.09 1.70
N ASP A 36 4.39 9.43 1.86
CA ASP A 36 5.36 9.51 0.76
C ASP A 36 5.63 8.13 0.12
N ASN A 37 5.53 7.03 0.89
CA ASN A 37 5.76 5.67 0.39
C ASN A 37 4.48 4.90 0.02
N TYR A 38 3.29 5.51 0.03
CA TYR A 38 2.01 4.80 -0.24
C TYR A 38 2.00 4.04 -1.55
N LEU A 39 2.54 4.64 -2.62
CA LEU A 39 2.65 3.98 -3.91
C LEU A 39 3.60 2.77 -3.85
N ALA A 40 4.72 2.88 -3.14
CA ALA A 40 5.67 1.78 -3.01
C ALA A 40 5.09 0.61 -2.22
N TYR A 41 4.35 0.88 -1.13
CA TYR A 41 3.64 -0.16 -0.38
C TYR A 41 2.64 -0.91 -1.26
N TYR A 42 1.86 -0.19 -2.06
CA TYR A 42 0.88 -0.80 -2.97
C TYR A 42 1.56 -1.63 -4.06
N GLU A 43 2.58 -1.08 -4.73
CA GLU A 43 3.32 -1.78 -5.79
C GLU A 43 3.97 -3.08 -5.25
N LEU A 44 4.55 -3.05 -4.04
CA LEU A 44 5.08 -4.26 -3.40
C LEU A 44 3.98 -5.26 -3.03
N ALA A 45 2.83 -4.77 -2.53
CA ALA A 45 1.68 -5.62 -2.24
C ALA A 45 1.21 -6.37 -3.50
N MET A 46 1.16 -5.66 -4.64
CA MET A 46 0.69 -6.18 -5.93
C MET A 46 1.74 -6.97 -6.72
N GLY A 47 3.01 -6.98 -6.27
CA GLY A 47 4.09 -7.72 -6.95
C GLY A 47 4.64 -7.00 -8.18
N ASP A 48 4.75 -5.67 -8.11
CA ASP A 48 5.34 -4.87 -9.16
C ASP A 48 6.88 -4.80 -9.04
N ARG A 49 7.53 -4.16 -10.01
CA ARG A 49 8.99 -3.92 -10.03
C ARG A 49 9.86 -5.18 -9.94
N GLY A 50 9.31 -6.34 -10.33
CA GLY A 50 10.02 -7.62 -10.33
C GLY A 50 9.95 -8.39 -9.01
N PHE A 51 9.18 -7.91 -8.04
CA PHE A 51 8.87 -8.64 -6.82
C PHE A 51 7.67 -9.58 -7.01
N ARG A 52 7.58 -10.66 -6.22
CA ARG A 52 6.37 -11.49 -6.16
C ARG A 52 5.30 -10.75 -5.34
N PRO A 53 3.99 -10.89 -5.66
CA PRO A 53 2.93 -10.28 -4.86
C PRO A 53 2.97 -10.76 -3.41
N LEU A 54 2.78 -9.82 -2.49
CA LEU A 54 2.56 -10.11 -1.07
C LEU A 54 1.05 -10.29 -0.78
N LEU A 55 0.18 -9.70 -1.59
CA LEU A 55 -1.26 -9.92 -1.53
C LEU A 55 -1.63 -11.25 -2.18
N ALA A 56 -2.50 -12.03 -1.54
CA ALA A 56 -3.07 -13.24 -2.12
C ALA A 56 -3.98 -12.91 -3.32
N GLU A 57 -4.19 -13.89 -4.19
CA GLU A 57 -5.21 -13.79 -5.24
C GLU A 57 -6.60 -13.61 -4.60
N ASN A 58 -7.33 -12.56 -5.00
CA ASN A 58 -8.58 -12.10 -4.37
C ASN A 58 -8.42 -11.52 -2.94
N GLY A 59 -7.20 -11.16 -2.53
CA GLY A 59 -6.96 -10.45 -1.29
C GLY A 59 -7.44 -8.98 -1.35
N VAL A 60 -7.45 -8.33 -0.19
CA VAL A 60 -7.92 -6.93 -0.05
C VAL A 60 -6.80 -6.03 0.46
N VAL A 61 -6.59 -4.91 -0.23
CA VAL A 61 -5.78 -3.80 0.29
C VAL A 61 -6.72 -2.73 0.86
N LEU A 62 -6.48 -2.34 2.10
CA LEU A 62 -7.17 -1.25 2.78
C LEU A 62 -6.15 -0.13 3.00
N ALA A 63 -6.30 0.99 2.29
CA ALA A 63 -5.42 2.15 2.43
C ALA A 63 -6.16 3.29 3.15
N ASP A 64 -5.64 3.73 4.30
CA ASP A 64 -6.26 4.80 5.07
C ASP A 64 -5.80 6.20 4.60
N ASN A 65 -6.68 7.19 4.79
CA ASN A 65 -6.45 8.62 4.59
C ASN A 65 -6.08 9.01 3.15
N THR A 66 -6.50 8.22 2.16
CA THR A 66 -6.19 8.46 0.74
C THR A 66 -6.73 9.80 0.22
N LEU A 67 -7.84 10.29 0.80
CA LEU A 67 -8.42 11.60 0.49
C LEU A 67 -7.71 12.78 1.17
N SER A 68 -6.75 12.55 2.08
CA SER A 68 -5.99 13.63 2.73
C SER A 68 -5.16 14.46 1.75
N ALA A 69 -4.93 13.96 0.53
CA ALA A 69 -4.36 14.75 -0.56
C ALA A 69 -5.11 16.08 -0.80
N LEU A 70 -6.42 16.11 -0.49
CA LEU A 70 -7.27 17.29 -0.70
C LEU A 70 -7.13 18.37 0.38
N VAL A 71 -6.48 18.05 1.52
CA VAL A 71 -6.37 18.96 2.66
C VAL A 71 -4.95 19.48 2.90
N TYR A 72 -3.95 18.87 2.25
CA TYR A 72 -2.57 19.35 2.29
C TYR A 72 -2.34 20.54 1.36
N ASP A 73 -1.39 21.39 1.72
CA ASP A 73 -0.96 22.53 0.90
C ASP A 73 -0.37 22.07 -0.44
N ASP A 74 -0.35 22.97 -1.42
CA ASP A 74 0.08 22.64 -2.80
C ASP A 74 1.56 22.23 -2.89
N ASP A 75 2.41 22.68 -1.97
CA ASP A 75 3.85 22.37 -1.90
C ASP A 75 4.18 21.19 -0.97
N ASP A 76 3.17 20.54 -0.38
CA ASP A 76 3.36 19.38 0.49
C ASP A 76 3.66 18.11 -0.33
N SER A 77 4.77 17.42 -0.01
CA SER A 77 5.15 16.17 -0.71
C SER A 77 4.08 15.09 -0.59
N ARG A 78 3.40 15.02 0.57
CA ARG A 78 2.38 14.01 0.87
C ARG A 78 1.16 14.17 -0.02
N ARG A 79 0.82 15.41 -0.39
CA ARG A 79 -0.23 15.69 -1.37
C ARG A 79 0.09 15.04 -2.70
N THR A 80 1.31 15.29 -3.19
CA THR A 80 1.78 14.76 -4.46
C THR A 80 1.85 13.23 -4.42
N ALA A 81 2.40 12.66 -3.35
CA ALA A 81 2.52 11.21 -3.18
C ALA A 81 1.15 10.51 -3.15
N LEU A 82 0.20 11.02 -2.36
CA LEU A 82 -1.16 10.47 -2.32
C LEU A 82 -1.91 10.67 -3.63
N HIS A 83 -1.69 11.80 -4.33
CA HIS A 83 -2.27 12.00 -5.66
C HIS A 83 -1.76 10.95 -6.64
N LEU A 84 -0.45 10.69 -6.67
CA LEU A 84 0.16 9.68 -7.54
C LEU A 84 -0.34 8.27 -7.19
N PHE A 85 -0.39 7.91 -5.91
CA PHE A 85 -0.99 6.67 -5.44
C PHE A 85 -2.44 6.52 -5.92
N ASN A 86 -3.28 7.53 -5.70
CA ASN A 86 -4.69 7.49 -6.11
C ASN A 86 -4.85 7.37 -7.63
N GLN A 87 -4.03 8.07 -8.43
CA GLN A 87 -4.06 7.92 -9.89
C GLN A 87 -3.58 6.53 -10.31
N HIS A 88 -2.59 5.97 -9.64
CA HIS A 88 -2.08 4.63 -9.94
C HIS A 88 -3.17 3.58 -9.69
N VAL A 89 -3.72 3.53 -8.48
CA VAL A 89 -4.81 2.58 -8.12
C VAL A 89 -6.01 2.80 -9.04
N LYS A 90 -6.34 4.05 -9.38
CA LYS A 90 -7.47 4.34 -10.25
C LYS A 90 -7.36 3.69 -11.63
N ASN A 91 -6.14 3.60 -12.16
CA ASN A 91 -5.86 3.10 -13.49
C ASN A 91 -5.37 1.63 -13.51
N ASP A 92 -5.22 0.99 -12.35
CA ASP A 92 -4.80 -0.39 -12.25
C ASP A 92 -5.97 -1.33 -12.57
N THR A 93 -5.92 -1.99 -13.73
CA THR A 93 -6.99 -2.88 -14.20
C THR A 93 -7.04 -4.21 -13.46
N ARG A 94 -6.10 -4.49 -12.56
CA ARG A 94 -6.06 -5.73 -11.76
C ARG A 94 -7.01 -5.70 -10.58
N VAL A 95 -7.50 -4.52 -10.19
CA VAL A 95 -8.27 -4.31 -8.96
C VAL A 95 -9.65 -3.74 -9.24
N GLU A 96 -10.60 -4.10 -8.38
CA GLU A 96 -11.82 -3.32 -8.17
C GLU A 96 -11.59 -2.37 -6.99
N GLN A 97 -11.97 -1.10 -7.16
CA GLN A 97 -11.73 -0.06 -6.15
C GLN A 97 -13.04 0.56 -5.68
N ALA A 98 -13.10 0.85 -4.38
CA ALA A 98 -14.14 1.66 -3.78
C ALA A 98 -13.50 2.68 -2.84
N VAL A 99 -13.96 3.93 -2.90
CA VAL A 99 -13.56 4.98 -1.96
C VAL A 99 -14.72 5.22 -1.02
N MET A 100 -14.48 5.01 0.27
CA MET A 100 -15.48 5.22 1.31
C MET A 100 -15.12 6.46 2.12
N THR A 101 -16.07 7.38 2.29
CA THR A 101 -15.91 8.59 3.11
C THR A 101 -16.19 8.32 4.59
N VAL A 102 -15.64 7.22 5.10
CA VAL A 102 -15.69 6.87 6.52
C VAL A 102 -14.53 7.56 7.21
N ARG A 103 -14.83 8.27 8.29
CA ARG A 103 -13.85 8.95 9.13
C ARG A 103 -13.95 8.35 10.53
N GLU A 104 -12.85 8.33 11.27
CA GLU A 104 -12.92 8.29 12.73
C GLU A 104 -13.73 9.47 13.29
#